data_AF-A0A382A2U7-F1
#
_entry.id   AF-A0A382A2U7-F1
#
_cell.length_a   1.000
_cell.length_b   1.000
_cell.length_c   1.000
_cell.angle_alpha   90.00
_cell.angle_beta   90.00
_cell.angle_gamma   90.00
#
_symmetry.space_group_name_H-M   'P 1'
#
loop_
_entity.id
_entity.type
_entity.pdbx_description
1 polymer ?
#
loop_
_entity_poly.entity_id
_entity_poly.type
_entity_poly.pdbx_seq_one_letter_code
_entity_poly.pdbx_strand_id
1 'polypeptide(L)'
;MTTYYIISILAALCWTFASLISADLTREIGALVFNRLRLFFVSLMLVGYTTYIGTWHTLNTSTLTVILISGVIGIFLGDTLLFMALQRIGPRRNNILFALAAPFTVLLNIVLLNEVMSLLNLIGCIGVFCGVVIAIMYGKTKNNEHRWEIIEGSISVGIIMGISAALCQAIG
;
A
#
# COMPACT_ATOMS: atom_id res chain seq x y z
N MET A 1 2.73 24.91 7.57
CA MET A 1 3.60 23.71 7.67
C MET A 1 3.06 22.67 8.65
N THR A 2 2.58 23.04 9.84
CA THR A 2 2.09 22.09 10.86
C THR A 2 0.91 21.21 10.41
N THR A 3 -0.03 21.75 9.63
CA THR A 3 -1.22 21.01 9.17
C THR A 3 -0.89 19.78 8.34
N TYR A 4 0.15 19.84 7.49
CA TYR A 4 0.56 18.72 6.65
C TYR A 4 1.07 17.55 7.50
N TYR A 5 1.86 17.82 8.54
CA TYR A 5 2.37 16.78 9.44
C TYR A 5 1.24 16.10 10.22
N ILE A 6 0.24 16.86 10.67
CA ILE A 6 -0.94 16.32 11.34
C ILE A 6 -1.70 15.36 10.40
N ILE A 7 -1.97 15.80 9.17
CA ILE A 7 -2.68 14.97 8.18
C ILE A 7 -1.90 13.68 7.86
N SER A 8 -0.57 13.75 7.74
CA SER A 8 0.27 12.55 7.50
C SER A 8 0.21 11.55 8.65
N ILE A 9 0.18 12.02 9.90
CA ILE A 9 0.04 11.15 11.08
C ILE A 9 -1.36 10.53 11.11
N LEU A 10 -2.41 11.30 10.84
CA LEU A 10 -3.77 10.76 10.73
C LEU A 10 -3.86 9.70 9.62
N ALA A 11 -3.25 9.95 8.45
CA ALA A 11 -3.20 8.97 7.37
C ALA A 11 -2.49 7.68 7.78
N ALA A 12 -1.36 7.78 8.50
CA ALA A 12 -0.64 6.61 9.02
C ALA A 12 -1.48 5.83 10.05
N LEU A 13 -2.24 6.53 10.90
CA LEU A 13 -3.18 5.90 11.84
C LEU A 13 -4.29 5.18 11.09
N CYS A 14 -4.90 5.80 10.08
CA CYS A 14 -5.92 5.17 9.23
C CYS A 14 -5.39 3.91 8.55
N TRP A 15 -4.17 3.95 7.99
CA TRP A 15 -3.52 2.80 7.39
C TRP A 15 -3.29 1.66 8.38
N THR A 16 -2.88 2.01 9.62
CA THR A 16 -2.67 1.03 10.68
C THR A 16 -3.98 0.32 11.04
N PHE A 17 -5.04 1.07 11.37
CA PHE A 17 -6.34 0.48 11.71
C PHE A 17 -6.94 -0.31 10.54
N ALA A 18 -6.85 0.22 9.32
CA ALA A 18 -7.31 -0.48 8.13
C ALA A 18 -6.60 -1.83 7.95
N SER A 19 -5.27 -1.89 8.12
CA SER A 19 -4.51 -3.15 7.99
C SER A 19 -4.91 -4.20 9.02
N LEU A 20 -5.21 -3.78 10.25
CA LEU A 20 -5.64 -4.67 11.34
C LEU A 20 -7.05 -5.21 11.09
N ILE A 21 -8.01 -4.34 10.75
CA ILE A 21 -9.40 -4.74 10.47
C ILE A 21 -9.46 -5.63 9.22
N SER A 22 -8.68 -5.29 8.19
CA SER A 22 -8.66 -6.03 6.92
C SER A 22 -8.09 -7.45 7.10
N ALA A 23 -7.22 -7.69 8.08
CA ALA A 23 -6.62 -9.01 8.28
C ALA A 23 -7.69 -10.08 8.57
N ASP A 24 -8.61 -9.79 9.48
CA ASP A 24 -9.66 -10.74 9.86
C ASP A 24 -10.74 -10.83 8.75
N LEU A 25 -11.17 -9.69 8.19
CA LEU A 25 -12.15 -9.68 7.10
C LEU A 25 -11.66 -10.43 5.86
N THR A 26 -10.41 -10.23 5.45
CA THR A 26 -9.87 -10.90 4.25
C THR A 26 -9.76 -12.42 4.42
N ARG A 27 -9.66 -12.93 5.66
CA ARG A 27 -9.70 -14.36 5.95
C ARG A 27 -11.11 -14.94 5.88
N GLU A 28 -12.11 -14.19 6.36
CA GLU A 28 -13.51 -14.65 6.35
C GLU A 28 -14.15 -14.59 4.96
N ILE A 29 -14.04 -13.47 4.25
CA ILE A 29 -14.72 -13.25 2.97
C ILE A 29 -13.81 -13.41 1.75
N GLY A 30 -12.50 -13.56 1.97
CA GLY A 30 -11.49 -13.65 0.93
C GLY A 30 -10.95 -12.28 0.48
N ALA A 31 -9.64 -12.21 0.21
CA ALA A 31 -8.95 -10.99 -0.19
C ALA A 31 -9.55 -10.28 -1.41
N LEU A 32 -9.96 -11.03 -2.43
CA LEU A 32 -10.47 -10.47 -3.68
C LEU A 32 -11.87 -9.88 -3.53
N VAL A 33 -12.73 -10.51 -2.72
CA VAL A 33 -14.08 -9.99 -2.42
C VAL A 33 -13.97 -8.73 -1.57
N PHE A 34 -13.11 -8.75 -0.55
CA PHE A 34 -12.82 -7.59 0.27
C PHE A 34 -12.33 -6.40 -0.57
N ASN A 35 -11.33 -6.62 -1.45
CA ASN A 35 -10.79 -5.56 -2.29
C ASN A 35 -11.85 -4.99 -3.25
N ARG A 36 -12.71 -5.85 -3.82
CA ARG A 36 -13.82 -5.42 -4.69
C ARG A 36 -14.79 -4.49 -3.96
N LEU A 37 -15.21 -4.87 -2.76
CA LEU A 37 -16.11 -4.04 -1.93
C LEU A 37 -15.44 -2.70 -1.58
N ARG A 38 -14.18 -2.75 -1.15
CA ARG A 38 -13.40 -1.55 -0.83
C ARG A 38 -13.33 -0.59 -2.02
N LEU A 39 -12.95 -1.09 -3.19
CA LEU A 39 -12.84 -0.27 -4.40
C LEU A 39 -14.20 0.27 -4.87
N PHE A 40 -15.28 -0.49 -4.71
CA PHE A 40 -16.63 0.00 -4.99
C PHE A 40 -16.98 1.22 -4.13
N PHE A 41 -16.80 1.13 -2.80
CA PHE A 41 -17.09 2.26 -1.91
C PHE A 41 -16.16 3.45 -2.16
N VAL A 42 -14.86 3.22 -2.34
CA VAL A 42 -13.89 4.29 -2.68
C VAL A 42 -14.28 4.99 -3.98
N SER A 43 -14.69 4.24 -5.01
CA SER A 43 -15.13 4.84 -6.28
C SER A 43 -16.37 5.72 -6.10
N LEU A 44 -17.36 5.28 -5.31
CA LEU A 44 -18.56 6.05 -5.02
C LEU A 44 -18.24 7.34 -4.25
N MET A 45 -17.34 7.24 -3.26
CA MET A 45 -16.88 8.39 -2.48
C MET A 45 -16.16 9.42 -3.36
N LEU A 46 -15.25 8.96 -4.23
CA LEU A 46 -14.50 9.84 -5.14
C LEU A 46 -15.41 10.50 -6.17
N VAL A 47 -16.34 9.76 -6.78
CA VAL A 47 -17.33 10.31 -7.73
C VAL A 47 -18.23 11.35 -7.04
N GLY A 48 -18.70 11.04 -5.81
CA GLY A 48 -19.50 11.97 -5.02
C GLY A 48 -18.73 13.25 -4.69
N TYR A 49 -17.47 13.12 -4.27
CA TYR A 49 -16.61 14.26 -3.94
C TYR A 49 -16.29 15.14 -5.16
N THR A 50 -15.92 14.55 -6.30
CA THR A 50 -15.68 15.27 -7.56
C THR A 50 -16.94 16.00 -8.04
N THR A 51 -18.12 15.39 -7.87
CA THR A 51 -19.40 16.01 -8.22
C THR A 51 -19.72 17.19 -7.30
N TYR A 52 -19.46 17.06 -6.00
CA TYR A 52 -19.69 18.11 -5.01
C TYR A 52 -18.83 19.37 -5.29
N ILE A 53 -17.57 19.18 -5.70
CA ILE A 53 -16.66 20.30 -6.01
C ILE A 53 -16.82 20.78 -7.47
N GLY A 54 -17.44 19.98 -8.35
CA GLY A 54 -17.68 20.34 -9.75
C GLY A 54 -16.42 20.30 -10.63
N THR A 55 -15.43 19.48 -10.28
CA THR A 55 -14.11 19.45 -10.95
C THR A 55 -14.03 18.52 -12.15
N TRP A 56 -15.15 18.03 -12.67
CA TRP A 56 -15.18 17.13 -13.84
C TRP A 56 -14.45 17.68 -15.07
N HIS A 57 -14.41 19.00 -15.24
CA HIS A 57 -13.75 19.66 -16.37
C HIS A 57 -12.20 19.57 -16.32
N THR A 58 -11.59 19.18 -15.20
CA THR A 58 -10.13 19.01 -15.11
C THR A 58 -9.64 17.70 -15.73
N LEU A 59 -10.56 16.79 -16.08
CA LEU A 59 -10.23 15.52 -16.72
C LEU A 59 -9.79 15.72 -18.16
N ASN A 60 -8.51 15.44 -18.42
CA ASN A 60 -7.95 15.46 -19.76
C ASN A 60 -8.07 14.07 -20.40
N THR A 61 -8.73 13.99 -21.55
CA THR A 61 -8.91 12.73 -22.29
C THR A 61 -7.58 12.14 -22.81
N SER A 62 -6.57 12.98 -23.01
CA SER A 62 -5.23 12.55 -23.45
C SER A 62 -4.49 11.74 -22.37
N THR A 63 -4.61 12.13 -21.10
CA THR A 63 -3.97 11.43 -19.98
C THR A 63 -4.84 10.32 -19.39
N LEU A 64 -6.12 10.26 -19.76
CA LEU A 64 -7.08 9.30 -19.22
C LEU A 64 -6.62 7.85 -19.37
N THR A 65 -6.12 7.47 -20.56
CA THR A 65 -5.62 6.10 -20.80
C THR A 65 -4.46 5.75 -19.88
N VAL A 66 -3.53 6.69 -19.66
CA VAL A 66 -2.38 6.48 -18.76
C VAL A 66 -2.84 6.32 -17.33
N ILE A 67 -3.77 7.17 -16.87
CA ILE A 67 -4.35 7.10 -15.52
C ILE A 67 -5.11 5.78 -15.31
N LEU A 68 -5.84 5.30 -16.32
CA LEU A 68 -6.55 4.02 -16.24
C LEU A 68 -5.57 2.85 -16.12
N ILE A 69 -4.51 2.83 -16.92
CA ILE A 69 -3.48 1.79 -16.86
C ILE A 69 -2.76 1.82 -15.51
N SER A 70 -2.38 3.01 -15.04
CA SER A 70 -1.80 3.23 -13.70
C SER A 70 -2.73 2.71 -12.61
N GLY A 71 -4.02 3.06 -12.63
CA GLY A 71 -5.01 2.58 -11.66
C GLY A 71 -5.20 1.06 -11.70
N VAL A 72 -5.15 0.42 -12.88
CA VAL A 72 -5.23 -1.04 -12.98
C VAL A 72 -3.99 -1.70 -12.38
N ILE A 73 -2.80 -1.15 -12.61
CA ILE A 73 -1.54 -1.72 -12.11
C ILE A 73 -1.37 -1.44 -10.62
N GLY A 74 -1.35 -0.17 -10.23
CA GLY A 74 -1.08 0.25 -8.85
C GLY A 74 -2.21 -0.08 -7.89
N ILE A 75 -3.44 0.26 -8.24
CA ILE A 75 -4.58 0.10 -7.33
C ILE A 75 -5.17 -1.31 -7.45
N PHE A 76 -5.66 -1.71 -8.62
CA PHE A 76 -6.38 -2.98 -8.73
C PHE A 76 -5.47 -4.20 -8.51
N LEU A 77 -4.39 -4.34 -9.29
CA LEU A 77 -3.45 -5.45 -9.15
C LEU A 77 -2.65 -5.34 -7.84
N GLY A 78 -2.11 -4.17 -7.54
CA GLY A 78 -1.35 -3.92 -6.31
C GLY A 78 -2.14 -4.24 -5.05
N ASP A 79 -3.36 -3.70 -4.88
CA ASP A 79 -4.16 -3.97 -3.67
C ASP A 79 -4.62 -5.43 -3.61
N THR A 80 -4.94 -6.05 -4.75
CA THR A 80 -5.33 -7.46 -4.77
C THR A 80 -4.20 -8.36 -4.24
N LEU A 81 -2.97 -8.14 -4.72
CA LEU A 81 -1.80 -8.85 -4.23
C LEU A 81 -1.49 -8.52 -2.77
N LEU A 82 -1.65 -7.25 -2.37
CA LEU A 82 -1.45 -6.79 -0.99
C LEU A 82 -2.40 -7.50 -0.03
N PHE A 83 -3.70 -7.58 -0.35
CA PHE A 83 -4.68 -8.26 0.51
C PHE A 83 -4.54 -9.78 0.48
N MET A 84 -4.13 -10.37 -0.65
CA MET A 84 -3.81 -11.80 -0.71
C MET A 84 -2.59 -12.14 0.15
N ALA A 85 -1.57 -11.29 0.16
CA ALA A 85 -0.45 -11.41 1.08
C ALA A 85 -0.90 -11.19 2.53
N LEU A 86 -1.66 -10.13 2.82
CA LEU A 86 -2.23 -9.84 4.14
C LEU A 86 -2.97 -11.04 4.73
N GLN A 87 -3.86 -11.65 3.94
CA GLN A 87 -4.65 -12.81 4.34
C GLN A 87 -3.73 -13.98 4.76
N ARG A 88 -2.65 -14.23 4.02
CA ARG A 88 -1.74 -15.38 4.19
C ARG A 88 -0.70 -15.20 5.28
N ILE A 89 0.00 -14.07 5.31
CA ILE A 89 1.20 -13.85 6.16
C ILE A 89 0.96 -12.85 7.29
N GLY A 90 -0.25 -12.27 7.37
CA GLY A 90 -0.67 -11.36 8.43
C GLY A 90 -0.19 -9.90 8.24
N PRO A 91 -0.82 -8.94 8.95
CA PRO A 91 -0.59 -7.50 8.80
C PRO A 91 0.84 -7.08 9.04
N ARG A 92 1.49 -7.66 10.04
CA ARG A 92 2.86 -7.30 10.41
C ARG A 92 3.85 -7.57 9.26
N ARG A 93 3.85 -8.79 8.72
CA ARG A 93 4.77 -9.17 7.64
C ARG A 93 4.40 -8.50 6.34
N ASN A 94 3.09 -8.38 6.07
CA ASN A 94 2.60 -7.66 4.91
C ASN A 94 3.08 -6.19 4.90
N ASN A 95 3.04 -5.50 6.04
CA ASN A 95 3.52 -4.12 6.15
C ASN A 95 5.04 -3.99 5.95
N ILE A 96 5.83 -4.99 6.35
CA ILE A 96 7.28 -5.02 6.03
C ILE A 96 7.48 -5.07 4.52
N LEU A 97 6.77 -5.98 3.84
CA LEU A 97 6.89 -6.12 2.39
C LEU A 97 6.37 -4.88 1.66
N PHE A 98 5.30 -4.28 2.15
CA PHE A 98 4.74 -3.06 1.60
C PHE A 98 5.70 -1.86 1.71
N ALA A 99 6.54 -1.81 2.76
CA ALA A 99 7.57 -0.79 2.90
C ALA A 99 8.60 -0.79 1.75
N LEU A 100 8.71 -1.89 0.98
CA LEU A 100 9.52 -1.94 -0.25
C LEU A 100 8.99 -1.03 -1.36
N ALA A 101 7.75 -0.54 -1.29
CA ALA A 101 7.22 0.39 -2.27
C ALA A 101 8.09 1.66 -2.34
N ALA A 102 8.54 2.20 -1.20
CA ALA A 102 9.38 3.39 -1.16
C ALA A 102 10.71 3.22 -1.93
N PRO A 103 11.57 2.22 -1.67
CA PRO A 103 12.79 2.02 -2.47
C PRO A 103 12.49 1.65 -3.93
N PHE A 104 11.41 0.94 -4.25
CA PHE A 104 11.02 0.70 -5.64
C PHE A 104 10.64 2.00 -6.36
N THR A 105 9.87 2.89 -5.73
CA THR A 105 9.52 4.19 -6.29
C THR A 105 10.76 5.04 -6.55
N VAL A 106 11.72 5.06 -5.61
CA VAL A 106 12.99 5.79 -5.80
C VAL A 106 13.77 5.24 -6.99
N LEU A 107 13.89 3.90 -7.08
CA LEU A 107 14.61 3.25 -8.18
C LEU A 107 13.93 3.54 -9.53
N LEU A 108 12.61 3.39 -9.60
CA LEU A 108 11.83 3.67 -10.81
C LEU A 108 11.90 5.14 -11.20
N ASN A 109 11.91 6.06 -10.23
CA ASN A 109 12.06 7.49 -10.52
C ASN A 109 13.42 7.79 -11.18
N ILE A 110 14.52 7.27 -10.61
CA ILE A 110 15.86 7.46 -11.18
C ILE A 110 15.97 6.83 -12.58
N VAL A 111 15.44 5.62 -12.78
CA VAL A 111 15.63 4.85 -14.03
C VAL A 111 14.66 5.26 -15.13
N LEU A 112 13.38 5.47 -14.82
CA LEU A 112 12.34 5.74 -15.81
C LEU A 112 12.10 7.23 -16.03
N LEU A 113 12.08 8.02 -14.97
CA LEU A 113 11.80 9.47 -15.05
C LEU A 113 13.08 10.31 -15.19
N ASN A 114 14.27 9.71 -15.01
CA ASN A 114 15.57 10.40 -15.02
C ASN A 114 15.62 11.60 -14.04
N GLU A 115 14.83 11.59 -12.95
CA GLU A 115 14.92 12.65 -11.95
C GLU A 115 16.13 12.43 -11.04
N VAL A 116 16.92 13.49 -10.85
CA VAL A 116 18.09 13.47 -9.99
C VAL A 116 17.64 13.69 -8.54
N MET A 117 17.60 12.62 -7.76
CA MET A 117 17.41 12.75 -6.31
C MET A 117 18.65 13.29 -5.62
N SER A 118 18.45 14.27 -4.73
CA SER A 118 19.51 14.73 -3.82
C SER A 118 20.01 13.57 -2.95
N LEU A 119 21.33 13.54 -2.69
CA LEU A 119 21.96 12.56 -1.81
C LEU A 119 21.29 12.52 -0.42
N LEU A 120 20.81 13.67 0.06
CA LEU A 120 20.10 13.77 1.34
C LEU A 120 18.77 13.01 1.32
N ASN A 121 18.02 13.09 0.21
CA ASN A 121 16.74 12.39 0.05
C ASN A 121 16.96 10.88 -0.04
N LEU A 122 18.03 10.45 -0.71
CA LEU A 122 18.38 9.03 -0.82
C LEU A 122 18.74 8.44 0.54
N ILE A 123 19.59 9.13 1.32
CA ILE A 123 19.96 8.71 2.68
C ILE A 123 18.71 8.70 3.58
N GLY A 124 17.85 9.70 3.48
CA GLY A 124 16.58 9.76 4.22
C GLY A 124 15.66 8.58 3.88
N CYS A 125 15.49 8.25 2.60
CA CYS A 125 14.67 7.13 2.16
C CYS A 125 15.21 5.79 2.69
N ILE A 126 16.52 5.54 2.56
CA ILE A 126 17.16 4.32 3.06
C ILE A 126 17.04 4.25 4.58
N GLY A 127 17.25 5.37 5.28
CA GLY A 127 17.10 5.45 6.73
C GLY A 127 15.69 5.11 7.21
N VAL A 128 14.67 5.69 6.57
CA VAL A 128 13.26 5.39 6.88
C VAL A 128 12.94 3.92 6.58
N PHE A 129 13.35 3.41 5.43
CA PHE A 129 13.13 2.00 5.06
C PHE A 129 13.76 1.06 6.09
N CYS A 130 15.03 1.25 6.44
CA CYS A 130 15.72 0.47 7.47
C CYS A 130 15.03 0.59 8.83
N GLY A 131 14.61 1.80 9.23
CA GLY A 131 13.89 2.03 10.48
C GLY A 131 12.57 1.28 10.54
N VAL A 132 11.77 1.30 9.48
CA VAL A 132 10.51 0.55 9.36
C VAL A 132 10.77 -0.95 9.45
N VAL A 133 11.75 -1.46 8.71
CA VAL A 133 12.13 -2.89 8.75
C VAL A 133 12.53 -3.31 10.17
N ILE A 134 13.39 -2.55 10.84
CA ILE A 134 13.85 -2.84 12.22
C ILE A 134 12.67 -2.77 13.19
N ALA A 135 11.87 -1.70 13.16
CA ALA A 135 10.74 -1.50 14.07
C ALA A 135 9.74 -2.68 13.98
N ILE A 136 9.44 -3.14 12.76
CA ILE A 136 8.50 -4.24 12.57
C ILE A 136 9.16 -5.60 12.84
N MET A 137 10.43 -5.82 12.49
CA MET A 137 11.13 -7.09 12.78
C MET A 137 11.32 -7.33 14.28
N TYR A 138 11.72 -6.30 15.03
CA TYR A 138 12.04 -6.42 16.46
C TYR A 138 10.83 -6.20 17.39
N GLY A 139 9.67 -5.82 16.89
CA GLY A 139 8.41 -5.74 17.66
C GLY A 139 7.84 -7.09 18.14
N LYS A 140 8.65 -8.15 18.25
CA LYS A 140 8.22 -9.48 18.70
C LYS A 140 8.22 -9.55 20.23
N THR A 141 7.05 -9.60 20.85
CA THR A 141 6.94 -10.10 22.22
C THR A 141 7.06 -11.62 22.19
N LYS A 142 8.01 -12.16 22.97
CA LYS A 142 8.58 -13.51 22.85
C LYS A 142 7.60 -14.68 23.06
N ASN A 143 6.29 -14.45 23.26
CA ASN A 143 5.41 -15.51 23.77
C ASN A 143 3.90 -15.42 23.45
N ASN A 144 3.45 -14.77 22.38
CA ASN A 144 2.02 -14.80 22.03
C ASN A 144 1.81 -15.23 20.58
N GLU A 145 1.17 -16.40 20.41
CA GLU A 145 0.48 -16.81 19.19
C GLU A 145 -0.71 -15.86 18.95
N HIS A 146 -0.42 -14.62 18.58
CA HIS A 146 -1.47 -13.64 18.33
C HIS A 146 -2.21 -14.07 17.06
N ARG A 147 -3.54 -14.02 17.08
CA ARG A 147 -4.41 -14.36 15.94
C ARG A 147 -4.01 -13.70 14.61
N TRP A 148 -3.36 -12.53 14.66
CA TRP A 148 -2.84 -11.81 13.50
C TRP A 148 -1.46 -12.26 12.99
N GLU A 149 -0.77 -13.17 13.70
CA GLU A 149 0.51 -13.76 13.27
C GLU A 149 0.35 -15.17 12.66
N ILE A 150 -0.88 -15.72 12.66
CA ILE A 150 -1.20 -17.02 12.07
C ILE A 150 -0.93 -16.97 10.55
N ILE A 151 -0.26 -17.99 10.03
CA ILE A 151 0.03 -18.14 8.60
C ILE A 151 -1.00 -19.09 8.00
N GLU A 152 -1.73 -18.64 6.99
CA GLU A 152 -2.65 -19.48 6.23
C GLU A 152 -2.05 -19.81 4.85
N GLY A 153 -1.54 -21.04 4.72
CA GLY A 153 -0.90 -21.54 3.49
C GLY A 153 0.62 -21.30 3.44
N SER A 154 1.17 -21.26 2.21
CA SER A 154 2.62 -21.13 2.02
C SER A 154 3.10 -19.69 2.22
N ILE A 155 4.05 -19.52 3.14
CA ILE A 155 4.71 -18.24 3.44
C ILE A 155 5.41 -17.64 2.21
N SER A 156 6.05 -18.48 1.39
CA SER A 156 6.78 -18.03 0.19
C SER A 156 5.85 -17.38 -0.82
N VAL A 157 4.63 -17.91 -0.98
CA VAL A 157 3.61 -17.32 -1.87
C VAL A 157 3.17 -15.96 -1.35
N GLY A 158 2.95 -15.83 -0.03
CA GLY A 158 2.63 -14.54 0.57
C GLY A 158 3.75 -13.50 0.43
N ILE A 159 5.01 -13.93 0.52
CA ILE A 159 6.17 -13.04 0.29
C ILE A 159 6.21 -12.55 -1.15
N ILE A 160 6.08 -13.45 -2.13
CA ILE A 160 6.06 -13.10 -3.54
C ILE A 160 4.92 -12.13 -3.83
N MET A 161 3.71 -12.42 -3.33
CA MET A 161 2.56 -11.53 -3.47
C MET A 161 2.81 -10.14 -2.87
N GLY A 162 3.38 -10.06 -1.66
CA GLY A 162 3.66 -8.78 -1.00
C GLY A 162 4.72 -7.94 -1.73
N ILE A 163 5.79 -8.57 -2.24
CA ILE A 163 6.81 -7.88 -3.04
C ILE A 163 6.21 -7.40 -4.37
N SER A 164 5.45 -8.25 -5.05
CA SER A 164 4.77 -7.88 -6.29
C SER A 164 3.76 -6.75 -6.07
N ALA A 165 3.04 -6.74 -4.95
CA ALA A 165 2.12 -5.67 -4.57
C ALA A 165 2.84 -4.32 -4.43
N ALA A 166 3.97 -4.31 -3.69
CA ALA A 166 4.79 -3.12 -3.50
C ALA A 166 5.35 -2.59 -4.84
N LEU A 167 5.75 -3.48 -5.74
CA LEU A 167 6.23 -3.10 -7.07
C LEU A 167 5.11 -2.53 -7.93
N CYS A 168 3.94 -3.17 -7.95
CA CYS A 168 2.76 -2.68 -8.67
C CYS A 168 2.38 -1.26 -8.21
N GLN A 169 2.33 -1.01 -6.89
CA GLN A 169 2.04 0.32 -6.35
C GLN A 169 3.14 1.36 -6.62
N ALA A 170 4.39 0.92 -6.83
CA ALA A 170 5.45 1.84 -7.22
C ALA A 170 5.43 2.20 -8.71
N ILE A 171 4.90 1.29 -9.57
CA ILE A 171 4.79 1.49 -11.03
C ILE A 171 3.54 2.31 -11.38
N GLY A 172 2.40 2.01 -10.74
CA GLY A 172 1.13 2.66 -11.01
C GLY A 172 1.05 4.02 -10.35
#